data_AF-A0A2N2SIY3-F1
#
_entry.id   AF-A0A2N2SIY3-F1
#
_cell.length_a   1.000
_cell.length_b   1.000
_cell.length_c   1.000
_cell.angle_alpha   90.00
_cell.angle_beta   90.00
_cell.angle_gamma   90.00
#
_symmetry.space_group_name_H-M   'P 1'
#
loop_
_entity.id
_entity.type
_entity.pdbx_description
1 polymer ?
#
loop_
_entity_poly.entity_id
_entity_poly.type
_entity_poly.pdbx_seq_one_letter_code
_entity_poly.pdbx_strand_id
1 'polypeptide(L)'
;MLKFPIYLDYSATTPVDPRVAAAMIPWLTEHFGNPASRSHAFGWEAEKAVEDAREQVAALINADPKEIVWTSGATESNNLAIKGAAHFYKGKGKHVITLKTEHKAVLDPVRELEREGFEATYLDVKENGLVDLDAFRAALRPDTIVVSMMF
;
A
#
# COMPACT_ATOMS: atom_id res chain seq x y z
N MET A 1 37.32 3.06 -15.07
CA MET A 1 35.88 3.43 -14.93
C MET A 1 35.10 2.13 -14.90
N LEU A 2 34.40 1.81 -13.81
CA LEU A 2 33.52 0.64 -13.77
C LEU A 2 32.43 0.83 -14.82
N LYS A 3 32.42 0.02 -15.88
CA LYS A 3 31.29 -0.09 -16.81
C LYS A 3 30.27 -1.02 -16.16
N PHE A 4 29.43 -0.46 -15.30
CA PHE A 4 28.25 -1.16 -14.85
C PHE A 4 27.29 -1.38 -16.04
N PRO A 5 26.52 -2.48 -16.06
CA PRO A 5 25.44 -2.66 -17.02
C PRO A 5 24.45 -1.49 -16.97
N ILE A 6 23.80 -1.20 -18.10
CA ILE A 6 22.65 -0.29 -18.11
C ILE A 6 21.55 -0.94 -17.26
N TYR A 7 21.05 -0.21 -16.26
CA TYR A 7 19.98 -0.69 -15.40
C TYR A 7 18.61 -0.43 -16.05
N LEU A 8 17.90 -1.49 -16.42
CA LEU A 8 16.58 -1.42 -17.10
C LEU A 8 15.49 -2.18 -16.30
N ASP A 9 15.62 -2.24 -14.97
CA ASP A 9 14.73 -3.01 -14.07
C ASP A 9 14.08 -2.12 -13.00
N TYR A 10 13.67 -0.91 -13.39
CA TYR A 10 13.09 0.10 -12.48
C TYR A 10 11.75 -0.33 -11.86
N SER A 11 11.07 -1.30 -12.45
CA SER A 11 9.83 -1.86 -11.88
C SER A 11 10.10 -2.76 -10.66
N ALA A 12 11.30 -3.31 -10.51
CA ALA A 12 11.68 -4.10 -9.34
C ALA A 12 12.09 -3.20 -8.16
N THR A 13 12.93 -2.19 -8.42
CA THR A 13 13.29 -1.14 -7.45
C THR A 13 13.96 0.04 -8.15
N THR A 14 14.16 1.15 -7.44
CA THR A 14 14.78 2.36 -8.00
C THR A 14 15.95 2.84 -7.12
N PRO A 15 17.01 3.45 -7.71
CA PRO A 15 18.01 4.16 -6.93
C PRO A 15 17.36 5.32 -6.16
N VAL A 16 17.74 5.49 -4.89
CA VAL A 16 17.30 6.64 -4.09
C VAL A 16 17.81 7.93 -4.74
N ASP A 17 16.90 8.89 -4.96
CA ASP A 17 17.28 10.22 -5.47
C ASP A 17 18.26 10.89 -4.49
N PRO A 18 19.38 11.48 -4.95
CA PRO A 18 20.34 12.14 -4.06
C PRO A 18 19.73 13.17 -3.11
N ARG A 19 18.65 13.84 -3.51
CA ARG A 19 17.91 14.80 -2.67
C ARG A 19 17.19 14.11 -1.52
N VAL A 20 16.64 12.92 -1.76
CA VAL A 20 16.01 12.08 -0.73
C VAL A 20 17.06 11.58 0.26
N ALA A 21 18.19 11.07 -0.24
CA ALA A 21 19.28 10.62 0.62
C ALA A 21 19.81 11.75 1.51
N ALA A 22 20.03 12.95 0.95
CA ALA A 22 20.44 14.12 1.71
C ALA A 22 19.44 14.54 2.79
N ALA A 23 18.13 14.44 2.51
CA ALA A 23 17.07 14.74 3.48
C ALA A 23 16.97 13.69 4.61
N MET A 24 17.30 12.43 4.33
CA MET A 24 17.22 11.34 5.31
C MET A 24 18.41 11.30 6.28
N ILE A 25 19.64 11.59 5.80
CA ILE A 25 20.88 11.44 6.58
C ILE A 25 20.82 12.13 7.97
N PRO A 26 20.34 13.38 8.11
CA PRO A 26 20.30 14.03 9.41
C PRO A 26 19.48 13.29 10.47
N TRP A 27 18.43 12.57 10.07
CA TRP A 27 17.57 11.78 10.96
C TRP A 27 18.21 10.47 11.44
N LEU A 28 19.34 10.07 10.83
CA LEU A 28 20.11 8.91 11.23
C LEU A 28 21.26 9.26 12.20
N THR A 29 21.74 10.51 12.16
CA THR A 29 22.96 10.91 12.88
C THR A 29 22.73 12.00 13.92
N GLU A 30 21.92 13.02 13.60
CA GLU A 30 21.80 14.25 14.38
C GLU A 30 20.42 14.35 15.06
N HIS A 31 19.34 14.15 14.29
CA HIS A 31 17.94 14.24 14.74
C HIS A 31 17.35 12.84 15.02
N PHE A 32 17.99 12.08 15.91
CA PHE A 32 17.67 10.66 16.18
C PHE A 32 16.48 10.44 17.13
N GLY A 33 15.73 11.49 17.47
CA GLY A 33 14.67 11.42 18.46
C GLY A 33 13.55 10.45 18.09
N ASN A 34 12.94 9.80 19.10
CA ASN A 34 11.73 9.01 18.89
C ASN A 34 10.51 9.95 18.81
N PRO A 35 9.73 9.96 17.72
CA PRO A 35 8.56 10.85 17.57
C PRO A 35 7.46 10.59 18.60
N ALA A 36 7.46 9.43 19.28
CA ALA A 36 6.52 9.15 20.37
C ALA A 36 6.91 9.81 21.72
N SER A 37 8.12 10.37 21.84
CA SER A 37 8.59 11.02 23.06
C SER A 37 8.01 12.42 23.22
N ARG A 38 6.96 12.56 24.03
CA ARG A 38 6.22 13.83 24.18
C ARG A 38 6.79 14.82 25.19
N SER A 39 7.85 14.47 25.93
CA SER A 39 8.33 15.26 27.07
C SER A 39 9.60 16.07 26.81
N HIS A 40 10.22 15.98 25.63
CA HIS A 40 11.49 16.64 25.35
C HIS A 40 11.65 17.01 23.86
N ALA A 41 12.52 18.00 23.61
CA ALA A 41 12.73 18.58 22.28
C ALA A 41 13.07 17.56 21.18
N PHE A 42 13.89 16.54 21.48
CA PHE A 42 14.23 15.52 20.48
C PHE A 42 13.00 14.80 19.89
N GLY A 43 11.96 14.56 20.70
CA GLY A 43 10.75 13.88 20.22
C GLY A 43 9.83 14.82 19.46
N TRP A 44 9.71 16.08 19.90
CA TRP A 44 8.91 17.10 19.21
C TRP A 44 9.45 17.42 17.81
N GLU A 45 10.78 17.49 17.68
CA GLU A 45 11.43 17.70 16.38
C GLU A 45 11.19 16.52 15.43
N ALA A 46 11.31 15.28 15.93
CA ALA A 46 11.04 14.08 15.14
C ALA A 46 9.56 13.94 14.76
N GLU A 47 8.63 14.23 15.68
CA GLU A 47 7.18 14.23 15.42
C GLU A 47 6.84 15.22 14.31
N LYS A 48 7.38 16.45 14.37
CA LYS A 48 7.18 17.46 13.33
C LYS A 48 7.62 16.95 11.95
N ALA A 49 8.77 16.30 11.85
CA ALA A 49 9.25 15.79 10.57
C ALA A 49 8.40 14.65 10.01
N VAL A 50 7.86 13.79 10.87
CA VAL A 50 6.91 12.74 10.46
C VAL A 50 5.62 13.35 9.92
N GLU A 51 5.11 14.41 10.55
CA GLU A 51 3.89 15.08 10.10
C GLU A 51 4.12 15.90 8.82
N ASP A 52 5.25 16.61 8.70
CA ASP A 52 5.62 17.31 7.47
C ASP A 52 5.75 16.32 6.28
N ALA A 53 6.33 15.14 6.50
CA ALA A 53 6.39 14.07 5.49
C ALA A 53 5.01 13.49 5.16
N ARG A 54 4.10 13.41 6.15
CA ARG A 54 2.72 12.94 5.96
C ARG A 54 1.95 13.90 5.07
N GLU A 55 2.10 15.21 5.30
CA GLU A 55 1.50 16.25 4.46
C GLU A 55 1.99 16.18 3.01
N GLN A 56 3.29 15.93 2.79
CA GLN A 56 3.85 15.79 1.44
C GLN A 56 3.26 14.59 0.68
N VAL A 57 3.16 13.43 1.33
CA VAL A 57 2.55 12.23 0.72
C VAL A 57 1.07 12.45 0.46
N ALA A 58 0.34 13.03 1.42
CA ALA A 58 -1.08 13.32 1.27
C ALA A 58 -1.34 14.29 0.11
N ALA A 59 -0.52 15.34 -0.02
CA ALA A 59 -0.64 16.31 -1.11
C ALA A 59 -0.40 15.67 -2.49
N LEU A 60 0.54 14.72 -2.61
CA LEU A 60 0.82 14.02 -3.86
C LEU A 60 -0.41 13.27 -4.40
N ILE A 61 -1.22 12.69 -3.51
CA ILE A 61 -2.40 11.89 -3.86
C ILE A 61 -3.73 12.62 -3.58
N ASN A 62 -3.67 13.91 -3.23
CA ASN A 62 -4.82 14.74 -2.87
C ASN A 62 -5.72 14.12 -1.77
N ALA A 63 -5.09 13.67 -0.68
CA ALA A 63 -5.74 13.14 0.52
C ALA A 63 -5.63 14.09 1.72
N ASP A 64 -6.44 13.88 2.76
CA ASP A 64 -6.19 14.50 4.07
C ASP A 64 -5.00 13.76 4.74
N PRO A 65 -4.04 14.46 5.36
CA PRO A 65 -2.93 13.82 6.07
C PRO A 65 -3.38 12.73 7.05
N LYS A 66 -4.53 12.88 7.71
CA LYS A 66 -5.08 11.90 8.66
C LYS A 66 -5.47 10.57 8.01
N GLU A 67 -5.60 10.53 6.69
CA GLU A 67 -5.87 9.31 5.92
C GLU A 67 -4.60 8.51 5.60
N ILE A 68 -3.41 9.10 5.81
CA ILE A 68 -2.13 8.43 5.56
C ILE A 68 -1.71 7.61 6.77
N VAL A 69 -1.65 6.28 6.59
CA VAL A 69 -1.10 5.34 7.56
C VAL A 69 0.28 4.87 7.08
N TRP A 70 1.32 5.11 7.89
CA TRP A 70 2.66 4.61 7.59
C TRP A 70 2.72 3.09 7.80
N THR A 71 3.32 2.40 6.84
CA THR A 71 3.59 0.95 6.90
C THR A 71 5.03 0.70 6.43
N SER A 72 5.55 -0.52 6.58
CA SER A 72 6.89 -0.90 6.12
C SER A 72 7.02 -0.98 4.59
N GLY A 73 5.91 -0.96 3.85
CA GLY A 73 5.89 -0.96 2.39
C GLY A 73 4.58 -1.51 1.82
N ALA A 74 4.46 -1.48 0.49
CA ALA A 74 3.23 -1.84 -0.22
C ALA A 74 2.70 -3.26 0.11
N THR A 75 3.58 -4.21 0.41
CA THR A 75 3.17 -5.57 0.82
C THR A 75 2.37 -5.56 2.13
N GLU A 76 2.82 -4.78 3.12
CA GLU A 76 2.09 -4.60 4.38
C GLU A 76 0.82 -3.78 4.14
N SER A 77 0.89 -2.71 3.35
CA SER A 77 -0.28 -1.88 3.03
C SER A 77 -1.41 -2.70 2.40
N ASN A 78 -1.09 -3.58 1.43
CA ASN A 78 -2.07 -4.46 0.80
C ASN A 78 -2.66 -5.46 1.78
N ASN A 79 -1.85 -6.06 2.65
CA ASN A 79 -2.35 -6.95 3.71
C ASN A 79 -3.30 -6.21 4.65
N LEU A 80 -2.89 -5.03 5.12
CA LEU A 80 -3.67 -4.21 6.05
C LEU A 80 -5.01 -3.80 5.43
N ALA A 81 -4.99 -3.30 4.19
CA ALA A 81 -6.20 -2.86 3.49
C ALA A 81 -7.17 -4.04 3.25
N ILE A 82 -6.68 -5.14 2.67
CA ILE A 82 -7.53 -6.27 2.25
C ILE A 82 -8.05 -7.03 3.46
N LYS A 83 -7.15 -7.52 4.34
CA LYS A 83 -7.56 -8.31 5.51
C LYS A 83 -8.26 -7.45 6.54
N GLY A 84 -7.78 -6.23 6.77
CA GLY A 84 -8.40 -5.28 7.70
C GLY A 84 -9.85 -4.97 7.32
N ALA A 85 -10.09 -4.57 6.06
CA ALA A 85 -11.44 -4.30 5.59
C ALA A 85 -12.33 -5.56 5.58
N ALA A 86 -11.81 -6.68 5.08
CA ALA A 86 -12.56 -7.94 5.01
C ALA A 86 -13.02 -8.40 6.41
N HIS A 87 -12.13 -8.35 7.41
CA HIS A 87 -12.45 -8.70 8.78
C HIS A 87 -13.42 -7.73 9.43
N PHE A 88 -13.20 -6.43 9.27
CA PHE A 88 -14.05 -5.41 9.87
C PHE A 88 -15.49 -5.50 9.34
N TYR A 89 -15.66 -5.75 8.04
CA TYR A 89 -16.97 -5.82 7.40
C TYR A 89 -17.54 -7.24 7.26
N LYS A 90 -16.93 -8.26 7.88
CA LYS A 90 -17.35 -9.68 7.81
C LYS A 90 -18.83 -9.91 8.19
N GLY A 91 -19.40 -9.05 9.03
CA GLY A 91 -20.82 -9.11 9.41
C GLY A 91 -21.79 -8.67 8.31
N LYS A 92 -21.31 -7.96 7.28
CA LYS A 92 -22.11 -7.49 6.13
C LYS A 92 -22.05 -8.44 4.92
N GLY A 93 -21.04 -9.30 4.89
CA GLY A 93 -20.81 -10.21 3.78
C GLY A 93 -19.42 -10.83 3.89
N LYS A 94 -19.11 -11.73 2.96
CA LYS A 94 -17.82 -12.42 2.92
C LYS A 94 -17.25 -12.55 1.53
N HIS A 95 -17.76 -11.78 0.57
CA HIS A 95 -17.29 -11.83 -0.80
C HIS A 95 -16.25 -10.75 -1.10
N VAL A 96 -15.15 -11.18 -1.71
CA VAL A 96 -14.03 -10.35 -2.15
C VAL A 96 -13.86 -10.51 -3.66
N ILE A 97 -13.60 -9.41 -4.37
CA ILE A 97 -13.30 -9.44 -5.81
C ILE A 97 -11.88 -8.95 -6.03
N THR A 98 -11.14 -9.64 -6.89
CA THR A 98 -9.78 -9.24 -7.29
C THR A 98 -9.47 -9.65 -8.73
N LEU A 99 -8.31 -9.26 -9.28
CA LEU A 99 -7.85 -9.68 -10.61
C LEU A 99 -6.85 -10.83 -10.51
N LYS A 100 -6.77 -11.70 -11.53
CA LYS A 100 -5.73 -12.74 -11.59
C LYS A 100 -4.32 -12.19 -11.82
N THR A 101 -4.22 -10.96 -12.32
CA THR A 101 -2.96 -10.26 -12.65
C THR A 101 -2.37 -9.48 -11.48
N GLU A 102 -3.03 -9.46 -10.32
CA GLU A 102 -2.54 -8.72 -9.17
C GLU A 102 -1.17 -9.19 -8.67
N HIS A 103 -0.47 -8.30 -7.99
CA HIS A 103 0.76 -8.65 -7.27
C HIS A 103 0.47 -9.72 -6.20
N LYS A 104 1.48 -10.53 -5.85
CA LYS A 104 1.35 -11.58 -4.81
C LYS A 104 0.91 -11.04 -3.46
N ALA A 105 1.26 -9.81 -3.14
CA ALA A 105 0.81 -9.13 -1.93
C ALA A 105 -0.71 -8.85 -1.89
N VAL A 106 -1.45 -9.09 -2.98
CA VAL A 106 -2.92 -9.06 -3.01
C VAL A 106 -3.46 -10.48 -3.10
N LEU A 107 -2.96 -11.26 -4.07
CA LEU A 107 -3.43 -12.64 -4.30
C LEU A 107 -3.28 -13.54 -3.07
N ASP A 108 -2.15 -13.46 -2.36
CA ASP A 108 -1.88 -14.36 -1.24
C ASP A 108 -2.71 -13.99 0.01
N PRO A 109 -2.93 -12.70 0.34
CA PRO A 109 -3.93 -12.30 1.33
C PRO A 109 -5.36 -12.74 1.00
N VAL A 110 -5.78 -12.66 -0.27
CA VAL A 110 -7.12 -13.12 -0.68
C VAL A 110 -7.24 -14.63 -0.50
N ARG A 111 -6.21 -15.41 -0.86
CA ARG A 111 -6.16 -16.86 -0.59
C ARG A 111 -6.21 -17.21 0.88
N GLU A 112 -5.58 -16.39 1.72
CA GLU A 112 -5.65 -16.58 3.17
C GLU A 112 -7.07 -16.31 3.69
N LEU A 113 -7.73 -15.26 3.20
CA LEU A 113 -9.14 -15.01 3.51
C LEU A 113 -10.04 -16.17 3.06
N GLU A 114 -9.77 -16.79 1.91
CA GLU A 114 -10.51 -17.99 1.47
C GLU A 114 -10.39 -19.13 2.50
N ARG A 115 -9.20 -19.37 3.07
CA ARG A 115 -8.99 -20.37 4.14
C ARG A 115 -9.75 -20.04 5.42
N GLU A 116 -10.00 -18.76 5.67
CA GLU A 116 -10.76 -18.26 6.81
C GLU A 116 -12.28 -18.22 6.56
N GLY A 117 -12.72 -18.73 5.41
CA GLY A 117 -14.12 -18.87 5.03
C GLY A 117 -14.74 -17.63 4.39
N PHE A 118 -13.92 -16.79 3.74
CA PHE A 118 -14.38 -15.83 2.75
C PHE A 118 -14.49 -16.48 1.37
N GLU A 119 -15.26 -15.87 0.48
CA GLU A 119 -15.35 -16.26 -0.93
C GLU A 119 -14.66 -15.22 -1.80
N ALA A 120 -13.88 -15.64 -2.79
CA ALA A 120 -13.18 -14.75 -3.69
C ALA A 120 -13.54 -14.99 -5.16
N THR A 121 -13.80 -13.90 -5.90
CA THR A 121 -13.86 -13.90 -7.35
C THR A 121 -12.58 -13.33 -7.92
N TYR A 122 -11.85 -14.13 -8.70
CA TYR A 122 -10.65 -13.71 -9.42
C TYR A 122 -10.99 -13.46 -10.89
N LEU A 123 -11.14 -12.19 -11.28
CA LEU A 123 -11.49 -11.80 -12.63
C LEU A 123 -10.29 -11.93 -13.58
N ASP A 124 -10.58 -12.35 -14.82
CA ASP A 124 -9.66 -12.24 -15.94
C ASP A 124 -9.58 -10.79 -16.43
N VAL A 125 -8.48 -10.48 -17.13
CA VAL A 125 -8.32 -9.23 -17.88
C VAL A 125 -8.53 -9.49 -19.37
N LYS A 126 -8.83 -8.43 -20.12
CA LYS A 126 -8.86 -8.45 -21.59
C LYS A 126 -7.44 -8.67 -22.13
N GLU A 127 -7.31 -8.96 -23.42
CA GLU A 127 -6.00 -9.15 -24.09
C GLU A 127 -5.05 -7.96 -23.92
N ASN A 128 -5.58 -6.75 -23.71
CA ASN A 128 -4.81 -5.54 -23.46
C ASN A 128 -4.44 -5.33 -21.98
N GLY A 129 -4.72 -6.30 -21.10
CA GLY A 129 -4.46 -6.22 -19.66
C GLY A 129 -5.51 -5.48 -18.85
N LEU A 130 -6.52 -4.86 -19.47
CA LEU A 130 -7.54 -4.10 -18.76
C LEU A 130 -8.68 -4.99 -18.23
N VAL A 131 -9.21 -4.63 -17.06
CA VAL A 131 -10.41 -5.28 -16.50
C VAL A 131 -11.62 -5.14 -17.45
N ASP A 132 -12.40 -6.21 -17.57
CA ASP A 132 -13.71 -6.11 -18.21
C ASP A 132 -14.76 -5.57 -17.24
N LEU A 133 -15.22 -4.34 -17.46
CA LEU A 133 -16.19 -3.68 -16.59
C LEU A 133 -17.55 -4.39 -16.54
N ASP A 134 -17.95 -5.08 -17.62
CA ASP A 134 -19.19 -5.85 -17.62
C ASP A 134 -19.05 -7.11 -16.77
N ALA A 135 -17.91 -7.81 -16.87
CA ALA A 135 -17.60 -8.93 -15.98
C ALA A 135 -17.48 -8.51 -14.51
N PHE A 136 -16.87 -7.34 -14.25
CA PHE A 136 -16.80 -6.77 -12.89
C PHE A 136 -18.20 -6.49 -12.33
N ARG A 137 -19.07 -5.82 -13.11
CA ARG A 137 -20.45 -5.54 -12.69
C ARG A 137 -21.24 -6.82 -12.43
N ALA A 138 -21.07 -7.84 -13.26
CA ALA A 138 -21.72 -9.14 -13.08
C ALA A 138 -21.21 -9.91 -11.85
N ALA A 139 -19.96 -9.67 -11.43
CA ALA A 139 -19.38 -10.28 -10.24
C ALA A 139 -19.81 -9.62 -8.93
N LEU A 140 -20.32 -8.38 -8.97
CA LEU A 140 -20.81 -7.70 -7.77
C LEU A 140 -22.06 -8.39 -7.22
N ARG A 141 -22.03 -8.69 -5.92
CA ARG A 141 -23.11 -9.32 -5.17
C ARG A 141 -23.50 -8.50 -3.95
N PRO A 142 -24.71 -8.67 -3.38
CA PRO A 142 -25.13 -7.97 -2.16
C PRO A 142 -24.22 -8.19 -0.94
N ASP A 143 -23.47 -9.29 -0.90
CA ASP A 143 -22.52 -9.64 0.17
C ASP A 143 -21.06 -9.29 -0.16
N THR A 144 -20.81 -8.52 -1.23
CA THR A 144 -19.46 -8.05 -1.61
C THR A 144 -19.01 -6.93 -0.68
N ILE A 145 -17.88 -7.12 -0.03
CA ILE A 145 -17.37 -6.20 0.99
C ILE A 145 -16.03 -5.56 0.62
N VAL A 146 -15.24 -6.19 -0.26
CA VAL A 146 -13.93 -5.70 -0.70
C VAL A 146 -13.76 -5.95 -2.19
N VAL A 147 -13.23 -4.96 -2.89
CA VAL A 147 -12.74 -5.08 -4.27
C VAL A 147 -11.31 -4.54 -4.29
N SER A 148 -10.35 -5.32 -4.79
CA SER A 148 -8.95 -4.90 -4.97
C SER A 148 -8.51 -5.12 -6.41
N MET A 149 -8.18 -4.02 -7.11
CA MET A 149 -7.73 -4.04 -8.51
C MET A 149 -6.58 -3.04 -8.69
N MET A 150 -5.45 -3.52 -9.16
CA MET A 150 -4.30 -2.75 -9.62
C MET A 150 -4.38 -2.59 -11.14
N PHE A 151 -3.98 -1.41 -11.62
CA PHE A 151 -3.96 -1.04 -13.04
C PHE A 151 -2.82 -1.71 -13.80
#